data_AF-A0A1R0ZRQ6-F1
#
_entry.id   AF-A0A1R0ZRQ6-F1
#
_cell.length_a   1.000
_cell.length_b   1.000
_cell.length_c   1.000
_cell.angle_alpha   90.00
_cell.angle_beta   90.00
_cell.angle_gamma   90.00
#
_symmetry.space_group_name_H-M   'P 1'
#
loop_
_entity.id
_entity.type
_entity.pdbx_description
1 polymer ?
#
loop_
_entity_poly.entity_id
_entity_poly.type
_entity_poly.pdbx_seq_one_letter_code
_entity_poly.pdbx_strand_id
1 'polypeptide(L)'
;MKLTHLSVENFRNFIKTDIILANQNVIFGMNDMGKTNLMYALRFLLDRDIRKNGFRETDFFKNQIDKIIKITLSIDLSDRTSNDDTKNVISKVGGVRSSDELDTFYFRVEGVFDKSEGIGLPKLYWGNKIDELEEIAQDGIISVLDKLFKIVYVDPTIDLEATFKKNKNRLFDQTKLNDNDIVISNEIKELGMQLNGKISSMNLIQTFQTTITEEYKKLKTENINIEMKSELSINGYFSNLIPYIKRDNDDNIYPTSGDGRKKILAYSLLNHLIKAQEGNRIIIYLIEEPENSLHRSMQIALSKQLFNSKVYNYFFLSTHSSELLYEMDNASLIRIYSQGNIESESYIYQVDNEYKNVKKELNRSLSTALFAEKVLLVEGPSEKVLFEKILEEVHPTYELDGGYILDVYGIKFRPYVKVLRALNITVIVKTDNDLKAKKGHPKIFDLIGLQRCLNLLDLEANESEVDSLDPVEIDYFTANGRWTQSRKNKMIKDRKVALYKQYSDKITLLLKKNIYLSKLDLEHDLFDAIGKRMKELLGPDPIKYLQDHKLLNMIELTNELTKDDCVKIIKHPLFKALRKLVPHELD
;
A
#
# COMPACT_ATOMS: atom_id res chain seq x y z
N MET A 1 -0.92 14.80 -17.49
CA MET A 1 -2.09 13.95 -17.32
C MET A 1 -2.10 13.49 -15.88
N LYS A 2 -3.27 13.52 -15.24
CA LYS A 2 -3.45 12.93 -13.91
C LYS A 2 -4.54 11.87 -13.97
N LEU A 3 -4.31 10.70 -13.39
CA LEU A 3 -5.39 9.77 -13.09
C LEU A 3 -6.22 10.37 -11.94
N THR A 4 -7.55 10.32 -12.03
CA THR A 4 -8.43 10.97 -11.05
C THR A 4 -9.40 10.04 -10.37
N HIS A 5 -10.04 9.14 -11.11
CA HIS A 5 -11.06 8.23 -10.55
C HIS A 5 -11.07 6.89 -11.28
N LEU A 6 -11.32 5.82 -10.54
CA LEU A 6 -11.63 4.49 -11.09
C LEU A 6 -12.93 3.99 -10.47
N SER A 7 -13.90 3.69 -11.33
CA SER A 7 -15.16 3.06 -10.97
C SER A 7 -15.21 1.65 -11.53
N VAL A 8 -15.52 0.67 -10.69
CA VAL A 8 -15.66 -0.74 -11.08
C VAL A 8 -17.01 -1.26 -10.59
N GLU A 9 -17.84 -1.74 -11.51
CA GLU A 9 -19.18 -2.25 -11.24
C GLU A 9 -19.35 -3.66 -11.79
N ASN A 10 -20.01 -4.52 -11.00
CA ASN A 10 -20.38 -5.90 -11.33
C ASN A 10 -19.20 -6.80 -11.73
N PHE A 11 -17.99 -6.53 -11.24
CA PHE A 11 -16.78 -7.25 -11.63
C PHE A 11 -16.23 -8.11 -10.49
N ARG A 12 -16.20 -9.43 -10.68
CA ARG A 12 -15.68 -10.44 -9.76
C ARG A 12 -16.25 -10.33 -8.35
N ASN A 13 -15.49 -9.74 -7.42
CA ASN A 13 -15.89 -9.57 -6.03
C ASN A 13 -16.43 -8.16 -5.74
N PHE A 14 -16.41 -7.25 -6.71
CA PHE A 14 -16.93 -5.89 -6.59
C PHE A 14 -18.35 -5.78 -7.13
N ILE A 15 -19.30 -5.41 -6.25
CA ILE A 15 -20.63 -4.97 -6.68
C ILE A 15 -20.51 -3.62 -7.37
N LYS A 16 -19.91 -2.66 -6.65
CA LYS A 16 -19.56 -1.32 -7.09
C LYS A 16 -18.46 -0.80 -6.17
N THR A 17 -17.46 -0.16 -6.74
CA THR A 17 -16.41 0.56 -6.00
C THR A 17 -16.03 1.80 -6.79
N ASP A 18 -15.77 2.89 -6.06
CA ASP A 18 -15.42 4.19 -6.58
C ASP A 18 -14.16 4.67 -5.85
N ILE A 19 -13.07 4.85 -6.59
CA ILE A 19 -11.73 5.03 -6.03
C ILE A 19 -11.10 6.30 -6.59
N ILE A 20 -10.76 7.23 -5.71
CA ILE A 20 -9.99 8.42 -6.03
C ILE A 20 -8.55 7.99 -6.29
N LEU A 21 -8.04 8.39 -7.46
CA LEU A 21 -6.70 8.03 -7.91
C LEU A 21 -5.74 9.22 -7.82
N ALA A 22 -4.47 8.88 -7.70
CA ALA A 22 -3.35 9.72 -8.08
C ALA A 22 -2.62 9.03 -9.24
N ASN A 23 -1.50 9.59 -9.68
CA ASN A 23 -0.63 8.86 -10.61
C ASN A 23 0.10 7.70 -9.92
N GLN A 24 0.36 7.83 -8.61
CA GLN A 24 0.97 6.78 -7.79
C GLN A 24 -0.08 6.23 -6.84
N ASN A 25 -0.45 4.96 -6.98
CA ASN A 25 -1.55 4.35 -6.22
C ASN A 25 -1.05 3.12 -5.47
N VAL A 26 -1.41 3.04 -4.19
CA VAL A 26 -1.04 1.95 -3.28
C VAL A 26 -2.32 1.25 -2.84
N ILE A 27 -2.41 -0.04 -3.14
CA ILE A 27 -3.54 -0.91 -2.81
C ILE A 27 -3.13 -1.82 -1.66
N PHE A 28 -3.85 -1.78 -0.55
CA PHE A 28 -3.58 -2.62 0.62
C PHE A 28 -4.89 -3.13 1.22
N GLY A 29 -4.77 -4.11 2.12
CA GLY A 29 -5.89 -4.85 2.69
C GLY A 29 -5.53 -6.32 2.83
N MET A 30 -6.35 -7.09 3.56
CA MET A 30 -6.09 -8.51 3.80
C MET A 30 -5.98 -9.32 2.49
N ASN A 31 -5.36 -10.50 2.57
CA ASN A 31 -5.30 -11.44 1.44
C ASN A 31 -6.72 -11.78 0.96
N ASP A 32 -6.84 -12.06 -0.34
CA ASP A 32 -8.10 -12.48 -0.96
C ASP A 32 -9.26 -11.45 -0.92
N MET A 33 -8.98 -10.20 -0.51
CA MET A 33 -10.00 -9.14 -0.50
C MET A 33 -10.21 -8.45 -1.87
N GLY A 34 -9.43 -8.80 -2.90
CA GLY A 34 -9.64 -8.28 -4.26
C GLY A 34 -8.62 -7.28 -4.79
N LYS A 35 -7.47 -7.12 -4.14
CA LYS A 35 -6.36 -6.28 -4.64
C LYS A 35 -5.97 -6.62 -6.07
N THR A 36 -5.76 -7.92 -6.33
CA THR A 36 -5.48 -8.47 -7.66
C THR A 36 -6.66 -8.22 -8.62
N ASN A 37 -7.90 -8.40 -8.16
CA ASN A 37 -9.09 -8.16 -8.99
C ASN A 37 -9.18 -6.69 -9.42
N LEU A 38 -8.86 -5.74 -8.55
CA LEU A 38 -8.83 -4.33 -8.92
C LEU A 38 -7.79 -4.05 -10.03
N MET A 39 -6.60 -4.64 -9.94
CA MET A 39 -5.61 -4.57 -11.02
C MET A 39 -6.10 -5.22 -12.30
N TYR A 40 -6.79 -6.36 -12.22
CA TYR A 40 -7.37 -7.03 -13.39
C TYR A 40 -8.47 -6.19 -14.06
N ALA A 41 -9.25 -5.41 -13.30
CA ALA A 41 -10.21 -4.47 -13.89
C ALA A 41 -9.50 -3.45 -14.81
N LEU A 42 -8.39 -2.86 -14.33
CA LEU A 42 -7.55 -1.98 -15.15
C LEU A 42 -6.95 -2.70 -16.36
N ARG A 43 -6.58 -3.98 -16.23
CA ARG A 43 -6.10 -4.78 -17.37
C ARG A 43 -7.20 -5.03 -18.40
N PHE A 44 -8.43 -5.31 -18.00
CA PHE A 44 -9.53 -5.43 -18.97
C PHE A 44 -9.75 -4.12 -19.75
N LEU A 45 -9.61 -2.97 -19.08
CA LEU A 45 -9.74 -1.67 -19.74
C LEU A 45 -8.54 -1.36 -20.67
N LEU A 46 -7.31 -1.56 -20.20
CA LEU A 46 -6.11 -0.99 -20.84
C LEU A 46 -5.11 -2.03 -21.40
N ASP A 47 -5.29 -3.32 -21.13
CA ASP A 47 -4.42 -4.41 -21.60
C ASP A 47 -5.14 -5.31 -22.62
N ARG A 48 -4.83 -5.08 -23.90
CA ARG A 48 -5.32 -5.89 -25.02
C ARG A 48 -5.16 -7.39 -24.82
N ASP A 49 -4.02 -7.82 -24.26
CA ASP A 49 -3.70 -9.25 -24.19
C ASP A 49 -4.62 -10.00 -23.19
N ILE A 50 -5.22 -9.27 -22.25
CA ILE A 50 -6.29 -9.76 -21.38
C ILE A 50 -7.65 -9.58 -22.04
N ARG A 51 -7.97 -8.36 -22.50
CA ARG A 51 -9.28 -8.02 -23.06
C ARG A 51 -9.69 -8.91 -24.23
N LYS A 52 -8.75 -9.32 -25.10
CA LYS A 52 -9.03 -10.18 -26.26
C LYS A 52 -9.65 -11.55 -25.91
N ASN A 53 -9.51 -12.00 -24.67
CA ASN A 53 -10.03 -13.28 -24.22
C ASN A 53 -11.46 -13.17 -23.67
N GLY A 54 -12.09 -11.99 -23.75
CA GLY A 54 -13.42 -11.71 -23.21
C GLY A 54 -13.52 -11.86 -21.68
N PHE A 55 -14.69 -11.54 -21.14
CA PHE A 55 -15.02 -11.79 -19.73
C PHE A 55 -15.58 -13.20 -19.58
N ARG A 56 -15.10 -13.95 -18.58
CA ARG A 56 -15.70 -15.24 -18.24
C ARG A 56 -16.95 -15.02 -17.39
N GLU A 57 -17.81 -16.03 -17.28
CA GLU A 57 -18.96 -15.99 -16.36
C GLU A 57 -18.54 -15.64 -14.93
N THR A 58 -17.40 -16.18 -14.48
CA THR A 58 -16.81 -15.89 -13.16
C THR A 58 -16.26 -14.47 -12.99
N ASP A 59 -16.13 -13.70 -14.07
CA ASP A 59 -15.78 -12.28 -13.98
C ASP A 59 -16.99 -11.40 -13.65
N PHE A 60 -18.22 -11.91 -13.75
CA PHE A 60 -19.43 -11.19 -13.33
C PHE A 60 -19.65 -11.39 -11.83
N PHE A 61 -20.04 -10.34 -11.11
CA PHE A 61 -20.21 -10.43 -9.67
C PHE A 61 -21.24 -11.50 -9.29
N LYS A 62 -20.81 -12.49 -8.49
CA LYS A 62 -21.62 -13.67 -8.13
C LYS A 62 -22.24 -14.38 -9.36
N ASN A 63 -21.54 -14.36 -10.50
CA ASN A 63 -22.00 -14.91 -11.79
C ASN A 63 -23.32 -14.29 -12.29
N GLN A 64 -23.63 -13.05 -11.91
CA GLN A 64 -24.81 -12.32 -12.38
C GLN A 64 -24.59 -11.79 -13.80
N ILE A 65 -24.71 -12.68 -14.78
CA ILE A 65 -24.50 -12.42 -16.22
C ILE A 65 -25.58 -11.55 -16.86
N ASP A 66 -26.71 -11.34 -16.18
CA ASP A 66 -27.75 -10.39 -16.58
C ASP A 66 -27.34 -8.93 -16.37
N LYS A 67 -26.34 -8.69 -15.52
CA LYS A 67 -25.78 -7.38 -15.25
C LYS A 67 -24.54 -7.12 -16.11
N ILE A 68 -24.36 -5.89 -16.51
CA ILE A 68 -23.22 -5.44 -17.32
C ILE A 68 -22.04 -5.16 -16.39
N ILE A 69 -20.86 -5.70 -16.71
CA ILE A 69 -19.61 -5.26 -16.09
C ILE A 69 -19.30 -3.86 -16.61
N LYS A 70 -19.01 -2.89 -15.73
CA LYS A 70 -18.55 -1.55 -16.14
C LYS A 70 -17.28 -1.18 -15.40
N ILE A 71 -16.22 -0.87 -16.14
CA ILE A 71 -14.96 -0.40 -15.57
C ILE A 71 -14.64 0.94 -16.23
N THR A 72 -14.66 2.02 -15.46
CA THR A 72 -14.48 3.39 -15.95
C THR A 72 -13.28 4.05 -15.28
N LEU A 73 -12.31 4.50 -16.06
CA LEU A 73 -11.18 5.30 -15.62
C LEU A 73 -11.39 6.75 -16.07
N SER A 74 -11.27 7.72 -15.16
CA SER A 74 -11.21 9.13 -15.51
C SER A 74 -9.80 9.69 -15.33
N ILE A 75 -9.48 10.65 -16.19
CA ILE A 75 -8.23 11.39 -16.18
C ILE A 75 -8.49 12.90 -16.27
N ASP A 76 -7.57 13.67 -15.72
CA ASP A 76 -7.49 15.13 -15.82
C ASP A 76 -6.40 15.54 -16.84
N LEU A 77 -6.82 16.40 -17.76
CA LEU A 77 -6.10 16.95 -18.91
C LEU A 77 -5.93 18.48 -18.82
N SER A 78 -6.17 19.09 -17.65
CA SER A 78 -6.01 20.53 -17.41
C SER A 78 -4.58 21.01 -17.65
N ASP A 79 -3.58 20.15 -17.46
CA ASP A 79 -2.14 20.43 -17.64
C ASP A 79 -1.64 20.36 -19.10
N ARG A 80 -2.52 20.62 -20.07
CA ARG A 80 -2.30 20.51 -21.53
C ARG A 80 -1.12 21.31 -22.10
N THR A 81 -0.70 22.39 -21.45
CA THR A 81 0.42 23.22 -21.90
C THR A 81 1.77 22.68 -21.44
N SER A 82 1.81 22.04 -20.28
CA SER A 82 3.05 21.64 -19.60
C SER A 82 3.35 20.13 -19.65
N ASN A 83 2.38 19.29 -20.01
CA ASN A 83 2.52 17.83 -19.92
C ASN A 83 2.36 17.14 -21.28
N ASP A 84 3.39 16.41 -21.70
CA ASP A 84 3.41 15.74 -23.01
C ASP A 84 2.47 14.54 -23.09
N ASP A 85 2.22 13.83 -21.99
CA ASP A 85 1.22 12.75 -21.94
C ASP A 85 -0.17 13.32 -22.21
N THR A 86 -0.49 14.49 -21.65
CA THR A 86 -1.76 15.17 -21.90
C THR A 86 -1.92 15.55 -23.35
N LYS A 87 -0.87 16.14 -23.97
CA LYS A 87 -0.88 16.47 -25.40
C LYS A 87 -1.09 15.22 -26.27
N ASN A 88 -0.48 14.10 -25.88
CA ASN A 88 -0.58 12.83 -26.58
C ASN A 88 -1.98 12.20 -26.45
N VAL A 89 -2.63 12.28 -25.28
CA VAL A 89 -4.04 11.89 -25.14
C VAL A 89 -4.89 12.77 -26.06
N ILE A 90 -4.78 14.10 -25.92
CA ILE A 90 -5.57 15.08 -26.67
C ILE A 90 -5.46 14.88 -28.18
N SER A 91 -4.26 14.62 -28.70
CA SER A 91 -4.04 14.42 -30.13
C SER A 91 -4.71 13.15 -30.67
N LYS A 92 -4.86 12.10 -29.85
CA LYS A 92 -5.53 10.85 -30.22
C LYS A 92 -7.05 10.87 -30.04
N VAL A 93 -7.55 11.71 -29.13
CA VAL A 93 -9.00 11.82 -28.83
C VAL A 93 -9.67 13.05 -29.43
N GLY A 94 -8.95 13.86 -30.22
CA GLY A 94 -9.34 15.21 -30.62
C GLY A 94 -10.68 15.35 -31.36
N GLY A 95 -11.22 14.28 -31.95
CA GLY A 95 -12.52 14.28 -32.61
C GLY A 95 -13.73 14.09 -31.69
N VAL A 96 -13.52 13.69 -30.43
CA VAL A 96 -14.57 13.22 -29.49
C VAL A 96 -14.74 14.17 -28.29
N ARG A 97 -13.96 15.25 -28.23
CA ARG A 97 -14.04 16.23 -27.13
C ARG A 97 -15.07 17.30 -27.47
N SER A 98 -16.17 17.35 -26.71
CA SER A 98 -17.10 18.49 -26.77
C SER A 98 -16.48 19.74 -26.12
N SER A 99 -16.95 20.93 -26.51
CA SER A 99 -16.42 22.23 -26.06
C SER A 99 -16.64 22.53 -24.58
N ASP A 100 -17.57 21.82 -23.93
CA ASP A 100 -18.15 22.25 -22.65
C ASP A 100 -17.35 21.77 -21.43
N GLU A 101 -16.69 20.60 -21.53
CA GLU A 101 -15.89 20.01 -20.46
C GLU A 101 -14.56 19.49 -21.03
N LEU A 102 -13.53 20.34 -21.01
CA LEU A 102 -12.26 20.04 -21.69
C LEU A 102 -11.24 19.34 -20.79
N ASP A 103 -11.39 19.43 -19.46
CA ASP A 103 -10.33 19.01 -18.55
C ASP A 103 -10.49 17.53 -18.13
N THR A 104 -11.72 17.02 -18.02
CA THR A 104 -11.96 15.62 -17.65
C THR A 104 -12.17 14.74 -18.89
N PHE A 105 -11.62 13.54 -18.88
CA PHE A 105 -11.84 12.54 -19.93
C PHE A 105 -11.98 11.14 -19.34
N TYR A 106 -12.87 10.33 -19.91
CA TYR A 106 -13.24 9.01 -19.43
C TYR A 106 -12.89 7.94 -20.46
N PHE A 107 -12.44 6.78 -19.97
CA PHE A 107 -12.33 5.54 -20.72
C PHE A 107 -13.14 4.47 -19.99
N ARG A 108 -13.98 3.74 -20.72
CA ARG A 108 -14.82 2.67 -20.15
C ARG A 108 -14.68 1.39 -20.96
N VAL A 109 -14.69 0.26 -20.26
CA VAL A 109 -14.99 -1.04 -20.87
C VAL A 109 -16.28 -1.57 -20.26
N GLU A 110 -17.18 -2.05 -21.13
CA GLU A 110 -18.38 -2.75 -20.74
C GLU A 110 -18.31 -4.22 -21.16
N GLY A 111 -18.65 -5.12 -20.25
CA GLY A 111 -18.77 -6.55 -20.52
C GLY A 111 -20.24 -6.97 -20.55
N VAL A 112 -20.77 -7.25 -21.73
CA VAL A 112 -22.14 -7.79 -21.90
C VAL A 112 -22.03 -9.28 -22.18
N PHE A 113 -22.69 -10.10 -21.37
CA PHE A 113 -22.62 -11.55 -21.52
C PHE A 113 -23.43 -12.03 -22.74
N ASP A 114 -22.76 -12.70 -23.67
CA ASP A 114 -23.40 -13.41 -24.77
C ASP A 114 -23.61 -14.87 -24.38
N LYS A 115 -24.87 -15.26 -24.19
CA LYS A 115 -25.24 -16.62 -23.79
C LYS A 115 -24.97 -17.67 -24.89
N SER A 116 -24.90 -17.27 -26.15
CA SER A 116 -24.64 -18.19 -27.26
C SER A 116 -23.15 -18.53 -27.38
N GLU A 117 -22.29 -17.54 -27.15
CA GLU A 117 -20.83 -17.69 -27.16
C GLU A 117 -20.26 -18.10 -25.78
N GLY A 118 -21.06 -17.98 -24.72
CA GLY A 118 -20.65 -18.32 -23.34
C GLY A 118 -19.60 -17.36 -22.77
N ILE A 119 -19.54 -16.13 -23.28
CA ILE A 119 -18.48 -15.16 -23.00
C ILE A 119 -19.04 -13.73 -22.94
N GLY A 120 -18.49 -12.90 -22.07
CA GLY A 120 -18.76 -11.47 -22.03
C GLY A 120 -17.94 -10.71 -23.07
N LEU A 121 -18.62 -10.08 -24.01
CA LEU A 121 -18.00 -9.33 -25.09
C LEU A 121 -17.58 -7.94 -24.59
N PRO A 122 -16.27 -7.58 -24.65
CA PRO A 122 -15.78 -6.30 -24.17
C PRO A 122 -15.99 -5.20 -25.21
N LYS A 123 -16.79 -4.19 -24.87
CA LYS A 123 -16.98 -2.98 -25.67
C LYS A 123 -16.27 -1.80 -25.01
N LEU A 124 -15.54 -1.01 -25.80
CA LEU A 124 -14.78 0.12 -25.30
C LEU A 124 -15.51 1.43 -25.62
N TYR A 125 -15.52 2.34 -24.66
CA TYR A 125 -16.12 3.67 -24.82
C TYR A 125 -15.17 4.74 -24.27
N TRP A 126 -15.33 5.96 -24.75
CA TRP A 126 -14.60 7.13 -24.27
C TRP A 126 -15.39 8.42 -24.45
N GLY A 127 -14.95 9.50 -23.82
CA GLY A 127 -15.59 10.80 -23.96
C GLY A 127 -15.28 11.71 -22.79
N ASN A 128 -15.72 12.95 -22.88
CA ASN A 128 -15.56 13.92 -21.80
C ASN A 128 -16.78 14.04 -20.88
N LYS A 129 -17.93 13.46 -21.26
CA LYS A 129 -19.13 13.35 -20.42
C LYS A 129 -19.45 11.88 -20.18
N ILE A 130 -19.60 11.50 -18.91
CA ILE A 130 -19.77 10.09 -18.51
C ILE A 130 -21.07 9.44 -19.00
N ASP A 131 -22.09 10.25 -19.27
CA ASP A 131 -23.41 9.82 -19.75
C ASP A 131 -23.52 9.82 -21.29
N GLU A 132 -22.54 10.40 -21.99
CA GLU A 132 -22.52 10.57 -23.46
C GLU A 132 -21.24 9.95 -24.06
N LEU A 133 -20.80 8.79 -23.56
CA LEU A 133 -19.59 8.13 -24.06
C LEU A 133 -19.81 7.53 -25.46
N GLU A 134 -18.86 7.77 -26.36
CA GLU A 134 -18.85 7.21 -27.71
C GLU A 134 -18.14 5.85 -27.73
N GLU A 135 -18.66 4.90 -28.49
CA GLU A 135 -18.01 3.60 -28.71
C GLU A 135 -16.74 3.76 -29.54
N ILE A 136 -15.66 3.09 -29.13
CA ILE A 136 -14.37 3.14 -29.80
C ILE A 136 -14.34 2.09 -30.89
N ALA A 137 -14.19 2.53 -32.15
CA ALA A 137 -14.00 1.62 -33.27
C ALA A 137 -12.78 0.71 -33.04
N GLN A 138 -12.97 -0.60 -33.19
CA GLN A 138 -11.94 -1.61 -33.05
C GLN A 138 -11.53 -2.15 -34.42
N ASP A 139 -10.23 -2.22 -34.69
CA ASP A 139 -9.68 -2.89 -35.87
C ASP A 139 -9.25 -4.31 -35.45
N GLY A 140 -10.17 -5.25 -35.62
CA GLY A 140 -10.06 -6.58 -35.03
C GLY A 140 -9.96 -6.52 -33.51
N ILE A 141 -8.79 -6.85 -32.96
CA ILE A 141 -8.53 -6.88 -31.51
C ILE A 141 -7.86 -5.58 -31.02
N ILE A 142 -7.40 -4.73 -31.94
CA ILE A 142 -6.61 -3.53 -31.61
C ILE A 142 -7.50 -2.30 -31.59
N SER A 143 -7.35 -1.49 -30.53
CA SER A 143 -8.05 -0.23 -30.34
C SER A 143 -7.08 0.96 -30.30
N VAL A 144 -7.62 2.18 -30.36
CA VAL A 144 -6.84 3.41 -30.15
C VAL A 144 -6.23 3.44 -28.74
N LEU A 145 -6.89 2.87 -27.73
CA LEU A 145 -6.36 2.76 -26.37
C LEU A 145 -5.04 1.99 -26.33
N ASP A 146 -4.90 0.93 -27.13
CA ASP A 146 -3.68 0.11 -27.15
C ASP A 146 -2.48 0.85 -27.79
N LYS A 147 -2.77 1.89 -28.57
CA LYS A 147 -1.78 2.83 -29.11
C LYS A 147 -1.50 3.98 -28.14
N LEU A 148 -2.39 4.25 -27.18
CA LEU A 148 -2.26 5.33 -26.19
C LEU A 148 -1.59 4.84 -24.91
N PHE A 149 -2.04 3.72 -24.36
CA PHE A 149 -1.57 3.15 -23.10
C PHE A 149 -0.76 1.88 -23.32
N LYS A 150 0.16 1.61 -22.39
CA LYS A 150 0.84 0.33 -22.26
C LYS A 150 0.83 -0.13 -20.81
N ILE A 151 0.13 -1.23 -20.55
CA ILE A 151 0.18 -1.91 -19.27
C ILE A 151 1.45 -2.76 -19.18
N VAL A 152 2.17 -2.57 -18.08
CA VAL A 152 3.28 -3.41 -17.63
C VAL A 152 2.84 -4.05 -16.31
N TYR A 153 2.38 -5.29 -16.40
CA TYR A 153 2.00 -6.07 -15.23
C TYR A 153 3.19 -6.88 -14.72
N VAL A 154 3.53 -6.69 -13.45
CA VAL A 154 4.58 -7.42 -12.75
C VAL A 154 3.93 -8.34 -11.73
N ASP A 155 4.05 -9.63 -12.00
CA ASP A 155 3.50 -10.71 -11.20
C ASP A 155 4.31 -10.94 -9.90
N PRO A 156 3.66 -11.37 -8.79
CA PRO A 156 4.37 -11.67 -7.53
C PRO A 156 5.48 -12.72 -7.68
N THR A 157 5.33 -13.63 -8.64
CA THR A 157 6.23 -14.75 -8.90
C THR A 157 7.21 -14.51 -10.06
N ILE A 158 7.44 -13.24 -10.43
CA ILE A 158 8.19 -12.85 -11.64
C ILE A 158 9.32 -13.81 -12.02
N ASP A 159 9.07 -14.58 -13.08
CA ASP A 159 10.04 -15.51 -13.62
C ASP A 159 10.98 -14.76 -14.57
N LEU A 160 12.24 -14.62 -14.16
CA LEU A 160 13.30 -14.00 -14.94
C LEU A 160 13.49 -14.68 -16.30
N GLU A 161 13.45 -16.01 -16.35
CA GLU A 161 13.69 -16.78 -17.57
C GLU A 161 12.53 -16.57 -18.55
N ALA A 162 11.28 -16.70 -18.07
CA ALA A 162 10.10 -16.43 -18.89
C ALA A 162 10.07 -14.97 -19.39
N THR A 163 10.41 -14.01 -18.51
CA THR A 163 10.47 -12.58 -18.85
C THR A 163 11.53 -12.32 -19.92
N PHE A 164 12.71 -12.92 -19.78
CA PHE A 164 13.81 -12.78 -20.74
C PHE A 164 13.45 -13.42 -22.09
N LYS A 165 12.95 -14.66 -22.07
CA LYS A 165 12.55 -15.40 -23.28
C LYS A 165 11.47 -14.66 -24.06
N LYS A 166 10.45 -14.11 -23.39
CA LYS A 166 9.37 -13.32 -24.00
C LYS A 166 9.88 -12.03 -24.67
N ASN A 167 10.94 -11.43 -24.13
CA ASN A 167 11.48 -10.15 -24.63
C ASN A 167 12.77 -10.30 -25.44
N LYS A 168 13.23 -11.52 -25.70
CA LYS A 168 14.48 -11.85 -26.40
C LYS A 168 14.68 -11.06 -27.70
N ASN A 169 13.70 -11.07 -28.61
CA ASN A 169 13.81 -10.40 -29.90
C ASN A 169 13.94 -8.87 -29.78
N ARG A 170 13.51 -8.30 -28.65
CA ARG A 170 13.65 -6.87 -28.35
C ARG A 170 15.00 -6.54 -27.73
N LEU A 171 15.58 -7.47 -26.99
CA LEU A 171 16.90 -7.33 -26.36
C LEU A 171 18.02 -7.51 -27.38
N PHE A 172 17.87 -8.49 -28.28
CA PHE A 172 18.87 -8.88 -29.27
C PHE A 172 18.34 -8.63 -30.68
N ASP A 173 18.18 -7.35 -31.01
CA ASP A 173 17.80 -6.93 -32.36
C ASP A 173 18.95 -7.19 -33.34
N GLN A 174 18.81 -8.24 -34.13
CA GLN A 174 19.83 -8.66 -35.10
C GLN A 174 20.06 -7.61 -36.20
N THR A 175 19.16 -6.65 -36.39
CA THR A 175 19.36 -5.55 -37.35
C THR A 175 20.42 -4.55 -36.90
N LYS A 176 20.82 -4.58 -35.61
CA LYS A 176 21.84 -3.69 -35.03
C LYS A 176 23.24 -4.29 -34.98
N LEU A 177 23.44 -5.49 -35.53
CA LEU A 177 24.75 -6.15 -35.58
C LEU A 177 25.69 -5.36 -36.48
N ASN A 178 26.92 -5.10 -36.01
CA ASN A 178 27.98 -4.52 -36.84
C ASN A 178 28.67 -5.60 -37.69
N ASP A 179 29.56 -5.19 -38.60
CA ASP A 179 30.26 -6.13 -39.51
C ASP A 179 31.03 -7.23 -38.77
N ASN A 180 31.66 -6.92 -37.63
CA ASN A 180 32.35 -7.91 -36.81
C ASN A 180 31.37 -8.89 -36.15
N ASP A 181 30.23 -8.40 -35.67
CA ASP A 181 29.18 -9.24 -35.08
C ASP A 181 28.59 -10.22 -36.10
N ILE A 182 28.50 -9.83 -37.37
CA ILE A 182 28.04 -10.70 -38.46
C ILE A 182 29.04 -11.84 -38.70
N VAL A 183 30.35 -11.56 -38.69
CA VAL A 183 31.39 -12.59 -38.82
C VAL A 183 31.27 -13.60 -37.66
N ILE A 184 31.21 -13.12 -36.42
CA ILE A 184 31.04 -13.97 -35.23
C ILE A 184 29.73 -14.78 -35.29
N SER A 185 28.64 -14.18 -35.76
CA SER A 185 27.36 -14.87 -35.94
C SER A 185 27.47 -16.08 -36.87
N ASN A 186 28.23 -15.96 -37.95
CA ASN A 186 28.44 -17.06 -38.89
C ASN A 186 29.33 -18.16 -38.29
N GLU A 187 30.39 -17.81 -37.56
CA GLU A 187 31.22 -18.78 -36.83
C GLU A 187 30.39 -19.57 -35.80
N ILE A 188 29.51 -18.90 -35.06
CA ILE A 188 28.61 -19.56 -34.10
C ILE A 188 27.66 -20.54 -34.80
N LYS A 189 27.14 -20.19 -36.00
CA LYS A 189 26.29 -21.09 -36.78
C LYS A 189 27.04 -22.34 -37.22
N GLU A 190 28.29 -22.21 -37.68
CA GLU A 190 29.13 -23.35 -38.06
C GLU A 190 29.41 -24.26 -36.86
N LEU A 191 29.79 -23.69 -35.71
CA LEU A 191 29.97 -24.45 -34.47
C LEU A 191 28.67 -25.16 -34.04
N GLY A 192 27.52 -24.51 -34.22
CA GLY A 192 26.21 -25.13 -33.99
C GLY A 192 25.95 -26.36 -34.86
N MET A 193 26.32 -26.30 -36.15
CA MET A 193 26.23 -27.46 -37.04
C MET A 193 27.15 -28.61 -36.60
N GLN A 194 28.38 -28.29 -36.20
CA GLN A 194 29.33 -29.29 -35.68
C GLN A 194 28.84 -29.93 -34.38
N LEU A 195 28.25 -29.14 -33.48
CA LEU A 195 27.65 -29.63 -32.24
C LEU A 195 26.51 -30.61 -32.52
N ASN A 196 25.59 -30.27 -33.42
CA ASN A 196 24.51 -31.18 -33.82
C ASN A 196 25.04 -32.46 -34.45
N GLY A 197 26.06 -32.37 -35.31
CA GLY A 197 26.71 -33.56 -35.88
C GLY A 197 27.21 -34.50 -34.77
N LYS A 198 27.83 -33.95 -33.73
CA LYS A 198 28.27 -34.73 -32.56
C LYS A 198 27.10 -35.32 -31.77
N ILE A 199 26.04 -34.55 -31.49
CA ILE A 199 24.85 -35.06 -30.78
C ILE A 199 24.20 -36.21 -31.56
N SER A 200 23.99 -36.04 -32.86
CA SER A 200 23.40 -37.08 -33.74
C SER A 200 24.28 -38.31 -33.90
N SER A 201 25.58 -38.21 -33.62
CA SER A 201 26.50 -39.35 -33.64
C SER A 201 26.47 -40.19 -32.36
N MET A 202 25.81 -39.72 -31.29
CA MET A 202 25.70 -40.46 -30.04
C MET A 202 24.77 -41.66 -30.23
N ASN A 203 25.28 -42.88 -29.96
CA ASN A 203 24.53 -44.13 -30.14
C ASN A 203 23.18 -44.12 -29.40
N LEU A 204 23.16 -43.56 -28.18
CA LEU A 204 21.92 -43.38 -27.39
C LEU A 204 20.84 -42.60 -28.18
N ILE A 205 21.23 -41.52 -28.87
CA ILE A 205 20.32 -40.67 -29.63
C ILE A 205 19.83 -41.39 -30.89
N GLN A 206 20.72 -42.06 -31.63
CA GLN A 206 20.37 -42.82 -32.84
C GLN A 206 19.40 -43.97 -32.55
N THR A 207 19.67 -44.70 -31.47
CA THR A 207 18.80 -45.79 -31.02
C THR A 207 17.41 -45.25 -30.67
N PHE A 208 17.35 -44.18 -29.87
CA PHE A 208 16.08 -43.57 -29.48
C PHE A 208 15.29 -43.00 -30.67
N GLN A 209 15.97 -42.33 -31.63
CA GLN A 209 15.35 -41.85 -32.87
C GLN A 209 14.71 -42.99 -33.67
N THR A 210 15.40 -44.12 -33.78
CA THR A 210 14.90 -45.31 -34.48
C THR A 210 13.67 -45.86 -33.77
N THR A 211 13.75 -46.08 -32.45
CA THR A 211 12.63 -46.57 -31.64
C THR A 211 11.39 -45.70 -31.77
N ILE A 212 11.54 -44.38 -31.61
CA ILE A 212 10.39 -43.44 -31.68
C ILE A 212 9.82 -43.35 -33.10
N THR A 213 10.68 -43.40 -34.13
CA THR A 213 10.23 -43.43 -35.54
C THR A 213 9.42 -44.69 -35.84
N GLU A 214 9.84 -45.85 -35.34
CA GLU A 214 9.11 -47.11 -35.50
C GLU A 214 7.76 -47.07 -34.77
N GLU A 215 7.72 -46.58 -33.53
CA GLU A 215 6.47 -46.43 -32.77
C GLU A 215 5.49 -45.47 -33.46
N TYR A 216 5.97 -44.35 -34.00
CA TYR A 216 5.13 -43.43 -34.76
C TYR A 216 4.53 -44.11 -36.02
N LYS A 217 5.35 -44.85 -36.77
CA LYS A 217 4.91 -45.54 -38.00
C LYS A 217 3.88 -46.63 -37.74
N LYS A 218 3.82 -47.20 -36.53
CA LYS A 218 2.74 -48.12 -36.12
C LYS A 218 1.39 -47.41 -35.98
N LEU A 219 1.38 -46.14 -35.57
CA LEU A 219 0.16 -45.35 -35.40
C LEU A 219 -0.31 -44.73 -36.72
N LYS A 220 0.62 -44.33 -37.58
CA LYS A 220 0.30 -43.64 -38.85
C LYS A 220 1.34 -43.96 -39.92
N THR A 221 0.89 -44.48 -41.05
CA THR A 221 1.74 -44.82 -42.20
C THR A 221 2.06 -43.56 -43.02
N GLU A 222 3.12 -42.87 -42.61
CA GLU A 222 3.69 -41.72 -43.33
C GLU A 222 5.21 -41.87 -43.51
N ASN A 223 5.76 -41.28 -44.58
CA ASN A 223 7.20 -41.26 -44.85
C ASN A 223 7.89 -40.17 -44.02
N ILE A 224 7.91 -40.36 -42.70
CA ILE A 224 8.52 -39.44 -41.74
C ILE A 224 9.63 -40.17 -40.99
N ASN A 225 10.72 -39.46 -40.72
CA ASN A 225 11.78 -39.88 -39.81
C ASN A 225 11.92 -38.83 -38.71
N ILE A 226 12.05 -39.29 -37.46
CA ILE A 226 12.14 -38.40 -36.30
C ILE A 226 13.61 -38.15 -36.01
N GLU A 227 14.03 -36.89 -36.14
CA GLU A 227 15.39 -36.44 -35.85
C GLU A 227 15.42 -35.61 -34.55
N MET A 228 16.47 -35.81 -33.78
CA MET A 228 16.79 -35.04 -32.57
C MET A 228 17.90 -34.05 -32.93
N LYS A 229 17.66 -32.75 -32.70
CA LYS A 229 18.61 -31.66 -32.94
C LYS A 229 18.63 -30.72 -31.74
N SER A 230 19.74 -30.00 -31.54
CA SER A 230 19.81 -28.95 -30.52
C SER A 230 18.89 -27.78 -30.87
N GLU A 231 18.16 -27.26 -29.88
CA GLU A 231 17.32 -26.07 -30.06
C GLU A 231 18.11 -24.85 -30.54
N LEU A 232 19.40 -24.74 -30.22
CA LEU A 232 20.28 -23.66 -30.70
C LEU A 232 20.29 -23.52 -32.23
N SER A 233 20.12 -24.64 -32.93
CA SER A 233 20.18 -24.68 -34.40
C SER A 233 18.83 -24.46 -35.06
N ILE A 234 17.74 -24.65 -34.31
CA ILE A 234 16.38 -24.45 -34.80
C ILE A 234 15.91 -23.02 -34.47
N ASN A 235 16.17 -22.56 -33.24
CA ASN A 235 15.65 -21.29 -32.68
C ASN A 235 16.70 -20.15 -32.66
N GLY A 236 17.90 -20.42 -33.18
CA GLY A 236 19.04 -19.49 -33.24
C GLY A 236 19.81 -19.35 -31.92
N TYR A 237 21.09 -18.99 -31.99
CA TYR A 237 22.03 -19.03 -30.85
C TYR A 237 21.66 -18.16 -29.64
N PHE A 238 20.83 -17.13 -29.82
CA PHE A 238 20.29 -16.36 -28.69
C PHE A 238 19.20 -17.12 -27.90
N SER A 239 18.66 -18.25 -28.39
CA SER A 239 17.47 -18.92 -27.80
C SER A 239 17.71 -19.50 -26.41
N ASN A 240 18.96 -19.82 -26.11
CA ASN A 240 19.33 -20.46 -24.85
C ASN A 240 20.14 -19.50 -23.96
N LEU A 241 20.18 -18.21 -24.29
CA LEU A 241 20.76 -17.22 -23.39
C LEU A 241 19.80 -16.96 -22.24
N ILE A 242 20.32 -17.14 -21.03
CA ILE A 242 19.65 -16.81 -19.78
C ILE A 242 20.64 -15.96 -18.98
N PRO A 243 20.22 -14.81 -18.43
CA PRO A 243 21.13 -13.97 -17.66
C PRO A 243 21.40 -14.62 -16.30
N TYR A 244 22.69 -14.74 -15.96
CA TYR A 244 23.14 -15.23 -14.66
C TYR A 244 23.92 -14.17 -13.90
N ILE A 245 23.89 -14.26 -12.57
CA ILE A 245 24.64 -13.38 -11.69
C ILE A 245 26.02 -14.00 -11.45
N LYS A 246 27.06 -13.22 -11.74
CA LYS A 246 28.47 -13.51 -11.46
C LYS A 246 28.99 -12.49 -10.44
N ARG A 247 29.85 -12.90 -9.50
CA ARG A 247 30.52 -11.96 -8.58
C ARG A 247 31.84 -11.50 -9.18
N ASP A 248 32.26 -10.29 -8.85
CA ASP A 248 33.56 -9.80 -9.26
C ASP A 248 34.67 -10.72 -8.72
N ASN A 249 35.65 -11.04 -9.57
CA ASN A 249 36.76 -11.96 -9.29
C ASN A 249 36.37 -13.42 -8.97
N ASP A 250 35.18 -13.86 -9.35
CA ASP A 250 34.74 -15.26 -9.20
C ASP A 250 34.21 -15.80 -10.53
N ASP A 251 34.86 -16.82 -11.09
CA ASP A 251 34.46 -17.43 -12.36
C ASP A 251 33.22 -18.32 -12.27
N ASN A 252 32.71 -18.57 -11.06
CA ASN A 252 31.52 -19.39 -10.87
C ASN A 252 30.23 -18.65 -11.23
N ILE A 253 29.35 -19.37 -11.91
CA ILE A 253 27.98 -18.93 -12.22
C ILE A 253 27.06 -19.46 -11.12
N TYR A 254 26.18 -18.61 -10.61
CA TYR A 254 25.26 -18.99 -9.52
C TYR A 254 23.80 -19.07 -10.01
N PRO A 255 23.38 -20.17 -10.68
CA PRO A 255 22.04 -20.33 -11.24
C PRO A 255 20.93 -20.37 -10.17
N THR A 256 21.27 -20.79 -8.95
CA THR A 256 20.39 -20.82 -7.77
C THR A 256 20.46 -19.54 -6.92
N SER A 257 21.10 -18.47 -7.42
CA SER A 257 21.14 -17.17 -6.73
C SER A 257 19.72 -16.77 -6.31
N GLY A 258 19.53 -16.60 -5.00
CA GLY A 258 18.22 -16.53 -4.34
C GLY A 258 17.19 -15.64 -5.04
N ASP A 259 15.93 -16.05 -4.93
CA ASP A 259 14.76 -15.53 -5.65
C ASP A 259 14.72 -13.99 -5.70
N GLY A 260 14.99 -13.29 -4.60
CA GLY A 260 15.03 -11.83 -4.57
C GLY A 260 16.02 -11.17 -5.54
N ARG A 261 17.18 -11.79 -5.82
CA ARG A 261 18.13 -11.28 -6.83
C ARG A 261 17.62 -11.48 -8.26
N LYS A 262 16.96 -12.61 -8.53
CA LYS A 262 16.31 -12.87 -9.83
C LYS A 262 15.21 -11.83 -10.09
N LYS A 263 14.42 -11.50 -9.06
CA LYS A 263 13.41 -10.43 -9.14
C LYS A 263 14.05 -9.09 -9.48
N ILE A 264 15.11 -8.67 -8.79
CA ILE A 264 15.82 -7.41 -9.09
C ILE A 264 16.33 -7.38 -10.54
N LEU A 265 16.89 -8.48 -11.02
CA LEU A 265 17.37 -8.57 -12.40
C LEU A 265 16.22 -8.48 -13.41
N ALA A 266 15.08 -9.13 -13.11
CA ALA A 266 13.88 -9.05 -13.93
C ALA A 266 13.30 -7.62 -13.96
N TYR A 267 13.22 -6.93 -12.83
CA TYR A 267 12.86 -5.51 -12.77
C TYR A 267 13.82 -4.63 -13.57
N SER A 268 15.12 -4.89 -13.48
CA SER A 268 16.15 -4.14 -14.23
C SER A 268 15.98 -4.33 -15.74
N LEU A 269 15.70 -5.57 -16.16
CA LEU A 269 15.43 -5.91 -17.55
C LEU A 269 14.16 -5.22 -18.08
N LEU A 270 13.06 -5.30 -17.32
CA LEU A 270 11.80 -4.63 -17.67
C LEU A 270 12.00 -3.12 -17.81
N ASN A 271 12.72 -2.50 -16.86
CA ASN A 271 13.04 -1.08 -16.94
C ASN A 271 13.88 -0.71 -18.16
N HIS A 272 14.87 -1.53 -18.50
CA HIS A 272 15.67 -1.32 -19.71
C HIS A 272 14.81 -1.43 -20.98
N LEU A 273 13.99 -2.48 -21.08
CA LEU A 273 13.08 -2.69 -22.20
C LEU A 273 12.08 -1.54 -22.37
N ILE A 274 11.59 -1.00 -21.25
CA ILE A 274 10.66 0.11 -21.25
C ILE A 274 11.35 1.41 -21.69
N LYS A 275 12.54 1.70 -21.16
CA LYS A 275 13.33 2.86 -21.60
C LYS A 275 13.69 2.80 -23.09
N ALA A 276 13.98 1.60 -23.60
CA ALA A 276 14.26 1.39 -25.01
C ALA A 276 13.01 1.52 -25.91
N GLN A 277 11.81 1.40 -25.34
CA GLN A 277 10.55 1.71 -26.02
C GLN A 277 10.20 3.18 -25.81
N GLU A 278 10.96 4.07 -26.45
CA GLU A 278 10.54 5.46 -26.71
C GLU A 278 9.39 5.47 -27.75
N GLY A 279 8.27 4.87 -27.38
CA GLY A 279 6.99 5.09 -28.04
C GLY A 279 6.25 6.21 -27.34
N ASN A 280 5.45 6.99 -28.09
CA ASN A 280 4.47 7.94 -27.55
C ASN A 280 3.30 7.22 -26.85
N ARG A 281 3.58 6.29 -25.92
CA ARG A 281 2.58 5.57 -25.12
C ARG A 281 2.78 5.89 -23.65
N ILE A 282 1.66 6.05 -22.95
CA ILE A 282 1.62 6.26 -21.51
C ILE A 282 1.75 4.89 -20.85
N ILE A 283 2.83 4.70 -20.10
CA ILE A 283 3.14 3.43 -19.45
C ILE A 283 2.54 3.43 -18.05
N ILE A 284 1.68 2.45 -17.76
CA ILE A 284 1.08 2.24 -16.45
C ILE A 284 1.58 0.91 -15.90
N TYR A 285 2.25 0.99 -14.76
CA TYR A 285 2.77 -0.17 -14.06
C TYR A 285 1.73 -0.74 -13.10
N LEU A 286 1.47 -2.03 -13.18
CA LEU A 286 0.67 -2.77 -12.21
C LEU A 286 1.63 -3.74 -11.52
N ILE A 287 2.00 -3.44 -10.28
CA ILE A 287 3.06 -4.15 -9.55
C ILE A 287 2.42 -4.86 -8.37
N GLU A 288 2.42 -6.19 -8.40
CA GLU A 288 1.75 -7.00 -7.40
C GLU A 288 2.75 -7.63 -6.43
N GLU A 289 2.58 -7.35 -5.14
CA GLU A 289 3.35 -7.90 -4.02
C GLU A 289 4.87 -8.03 -4.29
N PRO A 290 5.54 -6.92 -4.67
CA PRO A 290 6.94 -6.99 -5.07
C PRO A 290 7.88 -7.31 -3.89
N GLU A 291 7.40 -7.22 -2.65
CA GLU A 291 8.11 -7.60 -1.42
C GLU A 291 8.36 -9.10 -1.30
N ASN A 292 7.61 -9.94 -2.02
CA ASN A 292 7.76 -11.39 -1.94
C ASN A 292 9.21 -11.78 -2.24
N SER A 293 9.83 -12.56 -1.35
CA SER A 293 11.25 -12.98 -1.43
C SER A 293 12.29 -11.85 -1.43
N LEU A 294 11.92 -10.60 -1.13
CA LEU A 294 12.84 -9.48 -0.95
C LEU A 294 13.16 -9.24 0.52
N HIS A 295 14.44 -9.10 0.84
CA HIS A 295 14.87 -8.63 2.14
C HIS A 295 14.44 -7.17 2.37
N ARG A 296 14.23 -6.78 3.63
CA ARG A 296 13.80 -5.43 4.04
C ARG A 296 14.55 -4.28 3.33
N SER A 297 15.88 -4.38 3.26
CA SER A 297 16.72 -3.36 2.61
C SER A 297 16.40 -3.17 1.12
N MET A 298 16.03 -4.24 0.44
CA MET A 298 15.64 -4.21 -0.98
C MET A 298 14.24 -3.62 -1.15
N GLN A 299 13.31 -3.90 -0.23
CA GLN A 299 11.98 -3.28 -0.23
C GLN A 299 12.09 -1.75 -0.08
N ILE A 300 12.94 -1.27 0.83
CA ILE A 300 13.19 0.17 0.99
C ILE A 300 13.83 0.77 -0.27
N ALA A 301 14.76 0.06 -0.91
CA ALA A 301 15.37 0.51 -2.17
C ALA A 301 14.34 0.59 -3.30
N LEU A 302 13.42 -0.39 -3.38
CA LEU A 302 12.33 -0.40 -4.34
C LEU A 302 11.34 0.74 -4.07
N SER A 303 10.99 1.01 -2.81
CA SER A 303 10.17 2.17 -2.40
C SER A 303 10.75 3.48 -2.96
N LYS A 304 12.06 3.71 -2.75
CA LYS A 304 12.77 4.87 -3.31
C LYS A 304 12.66 4.94 -4.82
N GLN A 305 12.79 3.79 -5.50
CA GLN A 305 12.72 3.75 -6.95
C GLN A 305 11.31 4.04 -7.47
N LEU A 306 10.26 3.45 -6.86
CA LEU A 306 8.87 3.61 -7.29
C LEU A 306 8.37 5.04 -7.07
N PHE A 307 8.59 5.63 -5.90
CA PHE A 307 8.02 6.94 -5.57
C PHE A 307 8.83 8.11 -6.14
N ASN A 308 10.14 7.97 -6.34
CA ASN A 308 11.01 9.10 -6.76
C ASN A 308 11.48 9.04 -8.23
N SER A 309 11.33 7.92 -8.93
CA SER A 309 11.77 7.81 -10.33
C SER A 309 10.68 8.24 -11.31
N LYS A 310 11.04 9.07 -12.29
CA LYS A 310 10.15 9.46 -13.40
C LYS A 310 9.66 8.29 -14.26
N VAL A 311 10.38 7.17 -14.25
CA VAL A 311 9.97 5.96 -14.98
C VAL A 311 8.65 5.42 -14.45
N TYR A 312 8.43 5.52 -13.13
CA TYR A 312 7.19 5.07 -12.47
C TYR A 312 6.26 6.26 -12.23
N ASN A 313 6.02 7.06 -13.27
CA ASN A 313 5.11 8.20 -13.16
C ASN A 313 3.69 7.72 -12.87
N TYR A 314 3.24 6.63 -13.52
CA TYR A 314 1.93 6.02 -13.31
C TYR A 314 2.06 4.57 -12.82
N PHE A 315 1.66 4.30 -11.58
CA PHE A 315 1.63 2.93 -11.07
C PHE A 315 0.48 2.64 -10.11
N PHE A 316 0.16 1.36 -10.05
CA PHE A 316 -0.65 0.73 -9.02
C PHE A 316 0.21 -0.36 -8.37
N LEU A 317 0.42 -0.24 -7.07
CA LEU A 317 1.22 -1.16 -6.26
C LEU A 317 0.29 -1.86 -5.28
N SER A 318 0.21 -3.19 -5.29
CA SER A 318 -0.35 -3.92 -4.14
C SER A 318 0.79 -4.33 -3.20
N THR A 319 0.57 -4.19 -1.91
CA THR A 319 1.59 -4.51 -0.90
C THR A 319 0.95 -4.85 0.44
N HIS A 320 1.60 -5.78 1.15
CA HIS A 320 1.46 -6.10 2.57
C HIS A 320 2.63 -5.58 3.40
N SER A 321 3.66 -5.05 2.75
CA SER A 321 4.84 -4.51 3.41
C SER A 321 4.68 -3.02 3.69
N SER A 322 4.81 -2.67 4.97
CA SER A 322 4.99 -1.30 5.45
C SER A 322 6.25 -0.63 4.87
N GLU A 323 7.25 -1.44 4.47
CA GLU A 323 8.58 -0.96 4.10
C GLU A 323 8.63 -0.48 2.66
N LEU A 324 7.69 -0.93 1.83
CA LEU A 324 7.48 -0.40 0.48
C LEU A 324 6.87 1.00 0.49
N LEU A 325 6.25 1.42 1.59
CA LEU A 325 5.62 2.74 1.73
C LEU A 325 6.53 3.78 2.38
N TYR A 326 7.82 3.45 2.54
CA TYR A 326 8.79 4.28 3.24
C TYR A 326 8.97 5.69 2.64
N GLU A 327 9.07 5.81 1.31
CA GLU A 327 9.23 7.12 0.62
C GLU A 327 7.92 7.74 0.10
N MET A 328 6.77 7.14 0.42
CA MET A 328 5.46 7.56 -0.06
C MET A 328 5.19 9.06 0.16
N ASP A 329 4.74 9.75 -0.89
CA ASP A 329 4.21 11.12 -0.84
C ASP A 329 3.42 11.41 -2.13
N ASN A 330 2.37 12.22 -2.05
CA ASN A 330 1.44 12.52 -3.16
C ASN A 330 0.89 11.25 -3.85
N ALA A 331 0.52 10.25 -3.05
CA ALA A 331 0.04 8.95 -3.52
C ALA A 331 -1.39 8.70 -3.05
N SER A 332 -2.19 8.00 -3.87
CA SER A 332 -3.49 7.50 -3.42
C SER A 332 -3.28 6.22 -2.61
N LEU A 333 -3.77 6.23 -1.37
CA LEU A 333 -3.90 5.07 -0.52
C LEU A 333 -5.28 4.46 -0.75
N ILE A 334 -5.34 3.20 -1.18
CA ILE A 334 -6.56 2.47 -1.50
C ILE A 334 -6.64 1.27 -0.57
N ARG A 335 -7.55 1.30 0.39
CA ARG A 335 -7.83 0.17 1.27
C ARG A 335 -8.96 -0.66 0.70
N ILE A 336 -8.77 -1.98 0.61
CA ILE A 336 -9.82 -2.93 0.25
C ILE A 336 -10.08 -3.84 1.46
N TYR A 337 -11.35 -3.96 1.87
CA TYR A 337 -11.75 -4.69 3.06
C TYR A 337 -13.14 -5.34 2.87
N SER A 338 -13.55 -6.19 3.81
CA SER A 338 -14.83 -6.91 3.75
C SER A 338 -15.65 -6.67 5.00
N GLN A 339 -16.89 -6.19 4.84
CA GLN A 339 -17.92 -6.12 5.88
C GLN A 339 -19.18 -6.90 5.44
N GLY A 340 -18.95 -8.08 4.87
CA GLY A 340 -19.99 -8.94 4.27
C GLY A 340 -19.98 -8.91 2.74
N ASN A 341 -19.75 -7.74 2.15
CA ASN A 341 -19.30 -7.60 0.76
C ASN A 341 -17.95 -6.90 0.74
N ILE A 342 -17.26 -6.96 -0.41
CA ILE A 342 -16.00 -6.24 -0.61
C ILE A 342 -16.30 -4.77 -0.85
N GLU A 343 -15.66 -3.94 -0.03
CA GLU A 343 -15.72 -2.50 -0.05
C GLU A 343 -14.32 -1.93 -0.20
N SER A 344 -14.25 -0.64 -0.54
CA SER A 344 -12.97 0.05 -0.69
C SER A 344 -13.09 1.50 -0.28
N GLU A 345 -12.03 2.01 0.34
CA GLU A 345 -11.86 3.44 0.58
C GLU A 345 -10.57 3.93 -0.07
N SER A 346 -10.56 5.21 -0.44
CA SER A 346 -9.38 5.83 -1.03
C SER A 346 -9.10 7.20 -0.45
N TYR A 347 -7.81 7.53 -0.28
CA TYR A 347 -7.38 8.79 0.29
C TYR A 347 -6.10 9.28 -0.39
N ILE A 348 -6.09 10.53 -0.85
CA ILE A 348 -4.89 11.17 -1.38
C ILE A 348 -3.98 11.56 -0.22
N TYR A 349 -2.93 10.77 -0.03
CA TYR A 349 -1.91 11.01 0.97
C TYR A 349 -0.86 11.99 0.44
N GLN A 350 -0.79 13.14 1.10
CA GLN A 350 0.22 14.16 0.89
C GLN A 350 0.76 14.59 2.25
N VAL A 351 2.09 14.63 2.37
CA VAL A 351 2.73 15.07 3.61
C VAL A 351 2.63 16.60 3.70
N ASP A 352 1.96 17.08 4.74
CA ASP A 352 1.85 18.52 5.00
C ASP A 352 3.25 19.16 5.13
N ASN A 353 3.37 20.44 4.74
CA ASN A 353 4.64 21.15 4.77
C ASN A 353 5.29 21.19 6.17
N GLU A 354 4.48 21.17 7.25
CA GLU A 354 4.96 21.11 8.65
C GLU A 354 5.78 19.84 8.92
N TYR A 355 5.44 18.72 8.27
CA TYR A 355 6.03 17.40 8.56
C TYR A 355 7.05 16.92 7.51
N LYS A 356 7.39 17.75 6.52
CA LYS A 356 8.35 17.36 5.46
C LYS A 356 9.70 16.88 5.99
N ASN A 357 10.20 17.49 7.07
CA ASN A 357 11.48 17.11 7.68
C ASN A 357 11.44 15.76 8.40
N VAL A 358 10.26 15.35 8.88
CA VAL A 358 10.02 14.08 9.59
C VAL A 358 9.21 13.08 8.75
N LYS A 359 9.06 13.34 7.44
CA LYS A 359 8.27 12.53 6.49
C LYS A 359 8.53 11.02 6.65
N LYS A 360 9.78 10.62 6.78
CA LYS A 360 10.17 9.21 6.85
C LYS A 360 9.69 8.53 8.13
N GLU A 361 9.73 9.25 9.24
CA GLU A 361 9.25 8.75 10.53
C GLU A 361 7.72 8.68 10.56
N LEU A 362 7.05 9.71 10.03
CA LEU A 362 5.61 9.72 9.83
C LEU A 362 5.16 8.53 8.96
N ASN A 363 5.79 8.36 7.80
CA ASN A 363 5.47 7.27 6.87
C ASN A 363 5.69 5.89 7.50
N ARG A 364 6.81 5.69 8.22
CA ARG A 364 7.10 4.41 8.88
C ARG A 364 6.04 4.05 9.94
N SER A 365 5.64 5.04 10.72
CA SER A 365 4.63 4.90 11.77
C SER A 365 3.26 4.64 11.17
N LEU A 366 2.88 5.44 10.17
CA LEU A 366 1.61 5.32 9.46
C LEU A 366 1.50 4.00 8.70
N SER A 367 2.54 3.59 7.98
CA SER A 367 2.49 2.43 7.08
C SER A 367 2.23 1.13 7.82
N THR A 368 2.74 0.99 9.05
CA THR A 368 2.43 -0.16 9.90
C THR A 368 0.97 -0.15 10.34
N ALA A 369 0.46 1.02 10.74
CA ALA A 369 -0.92 1.19 11.19
C ALA A 369 -1.98 1.00 10.07
N LEU A 370 -1.63 1.20 8.80
CA LEU A 370 -2.53 1.02 7.65
C LEU A 370 -3.09 -0.41 7.51
N PHE A 371 -2.36 -1.41 8.02
CA PHE A 371 -2.74 -2.82 7.91
C PHE A 371 -3.62 -3.31 9.08
N ALA A 372 -3.92 -2.45 10.06
CA ALA A 372 -4.76 -2.77 11.19
C ALA A 372 -6.24 -2.42 10.93
N GLU A 373 -7.14 -3.12 11.64
CA GLU A 373 -8.57 -2.80 11.65
C GLU A 373 -8.89 -1.69 12.67
N LYS A 374 -8.16 -1.70 13.80
CA LYS A 374 -8.29 -0.74 14.89
C LYS A 374 -6.92 -0.27 15.35
N VAL A 375 -6.74 1.05 15.47
CA VAL A 375 -5.47 1.65 15.88
C VAL A 375 -5.68 2.49 17.13
N LEU A 376 -5.00 2.13 18.22
CA LEU A 376 -4.89 2.95 19.43
C LEU A 376 -3.66 3.86 19.32
N LEU A 377 -3.92 5.14 19.15
CA LEU A 377 -2.89 6.19 19.16
C LEU A 377 -2.58 6.60 20.61
N VAL A 378 -1.30 6.52 20.97
CA VAL A 378 -0.77 6.93 22.27
C VAL A 378 0.33 7.98 22.11
N GLU A 379 0.59 8.76 23.17
CA GLU A 379 1.55 9.86 23.10
C GLU A 379 3.00 9.41 22.94
N GLY A 380 3.38 8.34 23.63
CA GLY A 380 4.77 7.92 23.72
C GLY A 380 4.96 6.44 24.03
N PRO A 381 6.23 6.01 24.09
CA PRO A 381 6.59 4.61 24.24
C PRO A 381 6.23 4.03 25.62
N SER A 382 6.15 4.87 26.66
CA SER A 382 5.75 4.44 28.01
C SER A 382 4.31 3.90 28.05
N GLU A 383 3.39 4.63 27.43
CA GLU A 383 1.98 4.25 27.28
C GLU A 383 1.88 2.95 26.50
N LYS A 384 2.64 2.85 25.40
CA LYS A 384 2.67 1.67 24.54
C LYS A 384 3.07 0.41 25.30
N VAL A 385 4.22 0.45 25.99
CA VAL A 385 4.72 -0.70 26.77
C VAL A 385 3.71 -1.15 27.82
N LEU A 386 3.09 -0.20 28.55
CA LEU A 386 2.07 -0.54 29.55
C LEU A 386 0.85 -1.20 28.91
N PHE A 387 0.36 -0.63 27.80
CA PHE A 387 -0.87 -1.10 27.16
C PHE A 387 -0.67 -2.44 26.45
N GLU A 388 0.48 -2.65 25.80
CA GLU A 388 0.89 -3.95 25.24
C GLU A 388 0.90 -5.01 26.35
N LYS A 389 1.56 -4.74 27.49
CA LYS A 389 1.57 -5.70 28.62
C LYS A 389 0.16 -6.04 29.12
N ILE A 390 -0.70 -5.05 29.29
CA ILE A 390 -2.08 -5.28 29.77
C ILE A 390 -2.86 -6.15 28.77
N LEU A 391 -2.73 -5.85 27.47
CA LEU A 391 -3.45 -6.58 26.43
C LEU A 391 -2.88 -7.98 26.25
N GLU A 392 -1.57 -8.18 26.30
CA GLU A 392 -0.93 -9.50 26.25
C GLU A 392 -1.40 -10.42 27.38
N GLU A 393 -1.63 -9.89 28.58
CA GLU A 393 -2.10 -10.68 29.73
C GLU A 393 -3.61 -10.97 29.71
N VAL A 394 -4.41 -10.01 29.26
CA VAL A 394 -5.87 -10.09 29.29
C VAL A 394 -6.44 -10.72 28.02
N HIS A 395 -5.95 -10.29 26.86
CA HIS A 395 -6.38 -10.72 25.53
C HIS A 395 -5.18 -10.83 24.56
N PRO A 396 -4.35 -11.89 24.71
CA PRO A 396 -3.10 -12.02 23.96
C PRO A 396 -3.25 -12.01 22.42
N THR A 397 -4.46 -12.24 21.91
CA THR A 397 -4.76 -12.30 20.47
C THR A 397 -5.27 -10.98 19.90
N TYR A 398 -5.19 -9.85 20.63
CA TYR A 398 -5.74 -8.58 20.16
C TYR A 398 -5.18 -8.12 18.80
N GLU A 399 -3.92 -8.44 18.49
CA GLU A 399 -3.31 -8.16 17.19
C GLU A 399 -3.89 -9.03 16.07
N LEU A 400 -4.22 -10.29 16.36
CA LEU A 400 -4.89 -11.19 15.41
C LEU A 400 -6.31 -10.71 15.10
N ASP A 401 -6.95 -10.04 16.05
CA ASP A 401 -8.25 -9.39 15.87
C ASP A 401 -8.16 -8.03 15.16
N GLY A 402 -6.97 -7.68 14.66
CA GLY A 402 -6.70 -6.45 13.91
C GLY A 402 -6.47 -5.21 14.77
N GLY A 403 -6.20 -5.37 16.07
CA GLY A 403 -5.80 -4.28 16.95
C GLY A 403 -4.31 -3.92 16.81
N TYR A 404 -3.99 -2.64 16.87
CA TYR A 404 -2.60 -2.15 16.82
C TYR A 404 -2.43 -0.93 17.72
N ILE A 405 -1.29 -0.84 18.43
CA ILE A 405 -0.93 0.34 19.23
C ILE A 405 0.15 1.12 18.50
N LEU A 406 -0.15 2.38 18.19
CA LEU A 406 0.79 3.30 17.56
C LEU A 406 1.13 4.46 18.50
N ASP A 407 2.42 4.61 18.78
CA ASP A 407 2.97 5.77 19.47
C ASP A 407 3.36 6.87 18.49
N VAL A 408 2.87 8.09 18.71
CA VAL A 408 2.97 9.18 17.72
C VAL A 408 4.23 10.05 17.81
N TYR A 409 5.17 9.73 18.72
CA TYR A 409 6.51 10.36 18.86
C TYR A 409 6.53 11.90 18.67
N GLY A 410 5.57 12.63 19.24
CA GLY A 410 5.53 14.10 19.15
C GLY A 410 5.11 14.69 17.79
N ILE A 411 4.83 13.87 16.77
CA ILE A 411 4.33 14.28 15.43
C ILE A 411 2.87 14.79 15.49
N LYS A 412 2.23 14.71 16.67
CA LYS A 412 0.81 14.99 16.95
C LYS A 412 -0.10 13.92 16.34
N PHE A 413 -1.30 13.74 16.91
CA PHE A 413 -2.25 12.71 16.46
C PHE A 413 -2.91 13.01 15.10
N ARG A 414 -3.09 14.29 14.77
CA ARG A 414 -3.90 14.76 13.64
C ARG A 414 -3.53 14.13 12.29
N PRO A 415 -2.24 14.04 11.89
CA PRO A 415 -1.86 13.44 10.61
C PRO A 415 -2.31 11.97 10.51
N TYR A 416 -2.13 11.20 11.58
CA TYR A 416 -2.54 9.79 11.63
C TYR A 416 -4.06 9.63 11.59
N VAL A 417 -4.78 10.37 12.45
CA VAL A 417 -6.24 10.31 12.55
C VAL A 417 -6.90 10.62 11.21
N LYS A 418 -6.43 11.66 10.50
CA LYS A 418 -6.97 12.09 9.20
C LYS A 418 -6.89 10.96 8.17
N VAL A 419 -5.71 10.33 8.04
CA VAL A 419 -5.49 9.27 7.04
C VAL A 419 -6.25 8.01 7.41
N LEU A 420 -6.09 7.53 8.64
CA LEU A 420 -6.67 6.25 9.08
C LEU A 420 -8.20 6.27 9.01
N ARG A 421 -8.85 7.35 9.46
CA ARG A 421 -10.32 7.47 9.39
C ARG A 421 -10.83 7.55 7.96
N ALA A 422 -10.14 8.27 7.07
CA ALA A 422 -10.51 8.34 5.66
C ALA A 422 -10.42 6.98 4.94
N LEU A 423 -9.69 6.03 5.50
CA LEU A 423 -9.56 4.65 5.01
C LEU A 423 -10.46 3.67 5.80
N ASN A 424 -11.46 4.18 6.51
CA ASN A 424 -12.37 3.41 7.37
C ASN A 424 -11.65 2.51 8.41
N ILE A 425 -10.48 2.94 8.90
CA ILE A 425 -9.78 2.28 10.02
C ILE A 425 -10.32 2.89 11.32
N THR A 426 -10.67 2.05 12.29
CA THR A 426 -11.17 2.54 13.58
C THR A 426 -10.01 3.15 14.37
N VAL A 427 -10.08 4.46 14.63
CA VAL A 427 -9.04 5.16 15.40
C VAL A 427 -9.52 5.43 16.83
N ILE A 428 -8.68 5.04 17.79
CA ILE A 428 -8.85 5.31 19.21
C ILE A 428 -7.69 6.18 19.65
N VAL A 429 -7.93 7.22 20.45
CA VAL A 429 -6.86 8.12 20.92
C VAL A 429 -6.85 8.14 22.44
N LYS A 430 -5.70 7.91 23.06
CA LYS A 430 -5.49 8.15 24.51
C LYS A 430 -4.38 9.18 24.70
N THR A 431 -4.69 10.24 25.44
CA THR A 431 -3.79 11.38 25.65
C THR A 431 -3.95 11.96 27.06
N ASP A 432 -2.90 12.57 27.57
CA ASP A 432 -2.81 13.22 28.87
C ASP A 432 -3.43 14.62 28.87
N ASN A 433 -3.92 15.04 30.04
CA ASN A 433 -4.55 16.33 30.24
C ASN A 433 -3.50 17.42 30.52
N ASP A 434 -2.62 17.64 29.57
CA ASP A 434 -1.47 18.53 29.74
C ASP A 434 -1.79 20.01 29.69
N LEU A 435 -1.09 20.75 30.56
CA LEU A 435 -1.10 22.20 30.65
C LEU A 435 0.31 22.74 30.40
N LYS A 436 0.47 23.71 29.49
CA LYS A 436 1.77 24.32 29.19
C LYS A 436 1.77 25.80 29.51
N ALA A 437 2.74 26.24 30.31
CA ALA A 437 2.90 27.67 30.60
C ALA A 437 3.30 28.45 29.34
N LYS A 438 2.69 29.63 29.14
CA LYS A 438 3.07 30.55 28.05
C LYS A 438 4.48 31.09 28.27
N LYS A 439 5.23 31.24 27.17
CA LYS A 439 6.58 31.79 27.21
C LYS A 439 6.53 33.23 27.75
N GLY A 440 7.25 33.50 28.84
CA GLY A 440 7.26 34.82 29.51
C GLY A 440 6.12 35.05 30.50
N HIS A 441 5.08 34.22 30.53
CA HIS A 441 3.93 34.34 31.43
C HIS A 441 3.74 33.05 32.24
N PRO A 442 4.48 32.86 33.34
CA PRO A 442 4.54 31.58 34.05
C PRO A 442 3.24 31.20 34.77
N LYS A 443 2.32 32.16 34.97
CA LYS A 443 0.99 31.94 35.55
C LYS A 443 -0.06 31.56 34.51
N ILE A 444 0.17 31.81 33.22
CA ILE A 444 -0.82 31.59 32.17
C ILE A 444 -0.52 30.25 31.49
N PHE A 445 -1.49 29.33 31.50
CA PHE A 445 -1.34 27.99 30.97
C PHE A 445 -2.29 27.72 29.81
N ASP A 446 -1.74 27.20 28.71
CA ASP A 446 -2.50 26.70 27.57
C ASP A 446 -2.96 25.27 27.83
N LEU A 447 -4.21 24.99 27.45
CA LEU A 447 -4.94 23.72 27.65
C LEU A 447 -4.58 22.70 26.56
N ILE A 448 -3.30 22.36 26.41
CA ILE A 448 -2.80 21.61 25.24
C ILE A 448 -3.45 20.22 25.10
N GLY A 449 -3.63 19.47 26.19
CA GLY A 449 -4.25 18.14 26.13
C GLY A 449 -5.70 18.19 25.63
N LEU A 450 -6.50 19.10 26.21
CA LEU A 450 -7.90 19.27 25.82
C LEU A 450 -8.04 19.88 24.41
N GLN A 451 -7.25 20.92 24.08
CA GLN A 451 -7.23 21.51 22.74
C GLN A 451 -6.89 20.47 21.68
N ARG A 452 -5.93 19.58 21.96
CA ARG A 452 -5.56 18.47 21.07
C ARG A 452 -6.75 17.57 20.81
N CYS A 453 -7.54 17.22 21.83
CA CYS A 453 -8.74 16.40 21.68
C CYS A 453 -9.83 17.11 20.87
N LEU A 454 -10.09 18.39 21.14
CA LEU A 454 -11.10 19.17 20.41
C LEU A 454 -10.74 19.30 18.93
N ASN A 455 -9.49 19.62 18.63
CA ASN A 455 -8.99 19.68 17.25
C ASN A 455 -9.18 18.36 16.47
N LEU A 456 -9.26 17.21 17.15
CA LEU A 456 -9.53 15.90 16.52
C LEU A 456 -11.02 15.63 16.32
N LEU A 457 -11.87 16.28 17.10
CA LEU A 457 -13.33 16.19 16.97
C LEU A 457 -13.81 17.00 15.77
N ASP A 458 -13.23 18.19 15.56
CA ASP A 458 -13.66 19.11 14.49
C ASP A 458 -13.23 18.66 13.09
N LEU A 459 -12.22 17.79 13.00
CA LEU A 459 -11.91 17.04 11.78
C LEU A 459 -13.14 16.28 11.23
N GLU A 460 -14.12 15.95 12.08
CA GLU A 460 -15.35 15.28 11.67
C GLU A 460 -16.46 16.25 11.26
N ALA A 461 -16.42 17.51 11.72
CA ALA A 461 -17.45 18.51 11.47
C ALA A 461 -17.19 19.34 10.20
N ASN A 462 -16.00 19.24 9.58
CA ASN A 462 -15.53 20.14 8.51
C ASN A 462 -15.62 21.63 8.90
N GLU A 463 -15.60 21.95 10.20
CA GLU A 463 -15.60 23.32 10.69
C GLU A 463 -14.16 23.86 10.72
N SER A 464 -13.96 25.00 10.07
CA SER A 464 -12.64 25.51 9.70
C SER A 464 -11.81 26.08 10.85
N GLU A 465 -12.41 26.41 11.99
CA GLU A 465 -11.70 27.02 13.11
C GLU A 465 -12.27 26.53 14.44
N VAL A 466 -11.42 25.88 15.23
CA VAL A 466 -11.70 25.67 16.65
C VAL A 466 -11.38 26.98 17.35
N ASP A 467 -12.34 27.57 18.04
CA ASP A 467 -12.03 28.64 18.99
C ASP A 467 -10.94 28.11 19.94
N SER A 468 -9.77 28.72 19.89
CA SER A 468 -8.67 28.35 20.77
C SER A 468 -9.16 28.51 22.20
N LEU A 469 -9.10 27.43 22.99
CA LEU A 469 -9.54 27.48 24.37
C LEU A 469 -8.79 28.59 25.11
N ASP A 470 -9.52 29.42 25.84
CA ASP A 470 -8.93 30.50 26.61
C ASP A 470 -7.89 29.96 27.59
N PRO A 471 -6.67 30.51 27.60
CA PRO A 471 -5.65 30.15 28.57
C PRO A 471 -6.16 30.37 29.99
N VAL A 472 -5.74 29.50 30.90
CA VAL A 472 -6.12 29.61 32.31
C VAL A 472 -5.00 30.22 33.13
N GLU A 473 -5.34 31.17 33.98
CA GLU A 473 -4.41 31.68 34.99
C GLU A 473 -4.38 30.74 36.19
N ILE A 474 -3.18 30.38 36.62
CA ILE A 474 -2.90 29.58 37.81
C ILE A 474 -1.88 30.34 38.64
N ASP A 475 -2.36 31.06 39.64
CA ASP A 475 -1.46 31.77 40.56
C ASP A 475 -0.95 30.85 41.67
N TYR A 476 0.29 30.40 41.54
CA TYR A 476 0.96 29.56 42.52
C TYR A 476 1.94 30.32 43.43
N PHE A 477 1.98 31.64 43.35
CA PHE A 477 2.81 32.47 44.21
C PHE A 477 2.17 32.63 45.59
N THR A 478 3.01 32.78 46.61
CA THR A 478 2.58 33.20 47.95
C THR A 478 2.46 34.72 48.00
N ALA A 479 1.77 35.25 49.01
CA ALA A 479 1.64 36.70 49.23
C ALA A 479 2.99 37.45 49.26
N ASN A 480 4.09 36.75 49.55
CA ASN A 480 5.44 37.29 49.61
C ASN A 480 6.22 37.12 48.27
N GLY A 481 5.56 36.75 47.18
CA GLY A 481 6.18 36.59 45.86
C GLY A 481 7.07 35.33 45.70
N ARG A 482 7.12 34.44 46.70
CA ARG A 482 7.86 33.17 46.63
C ARG A 482 6.93 32.02 46.23
N TRP A 483 7.47 30.99 45.57
CA TRP A 483 6.73 29.75 45.28
C TRP A 483 7.63 28.53 45.48
N THR A 484 7.02 27.37 45.68
CA THR A 484 7.73 26.08 45.77
C THR A 484 7.24 25.14 44.68
N GLN A 485 8.10 24.23 44.20
CA GLN A 485 7.75 23.26 43.17
C GLN A 485 6.55 22.39 43.58
N SER A 486 6.48 22.00 44.85
CA SER A 486 5.36 21.24 45.41
C SER A 486 4.03 22.02 45.32
N ARG A 487 4.03 23.31 45.69
CA ARG A 487 2.83 24.16 45.60
C ARG A 487 2.37 24.34 44.16
N LYS A 488 3.30 24.62 43.25
CA LYS A 488 3.02 24.75 41.81
C LYS A 488 2.37 23.47 41.27
N ASN A 489 2.97 22.32 41.53
CA ASN A 489 2.44 21.03 41.08
C ASN A 489 1.05 20.76 41.65
N LYS A 490 0.81 21.06 42.94
CA LYS A 490 -0.50 20.91 43.56
C LYS A 490 -1.57 21.77 42.88
N MET A 491 -1.31 23.07 42.69
CA MET A 491 -2.29 23.98 42.08
C MET A 491 -2.57 23.62 40.61
N ILE A 492 -1.56 23.15 39.87
CA ILE A 492 -1.75 22.62 38.52
C ILE A 492 -2.66 21.38 38.54
N LYS A 493 -2.41 20.42 39.44
CA LYS A 493 -3.25 19.21 39.59
C LYS A 493 -4.69 19.58 39.94
N ASP A 494 -4.90 20.44 40.93
CA ASP A 494 -6.23 20.89 41.34
C ASP A 494 -6.98 21.56 40.17
N ARG A 495 -6.26 22.38 39.38
CA ARG A 495 -6.83 23.03 38.20
C ARG A 495 -7.16 22.04 37.09
N LYS A 496 -6.30 21.06 36.79
CA LYS A 496 -6.58 19.99 35.80
C LYS A 496 -7.88 19.23 36.15
N VAL A 497 -8.07 18.87 37.42
CA VAL A 497 -9.30 18.19 37.88
C VAL A 497 -10.52 19.09 37.75
N ALA A 498 -10.41 20.38 38.11
CA ALA A 498 -11.51 21.33 37.96
C ALA A 498 -11.93 21.50 36.49
N LEU A 499 -10.95 21.61 35.58
CA LEU A 499 -11.18 21.71 34.14
C LEU A 499 -11.82 20.44 33.58
N TYR A 500 -11.35 19.26 33.99
CA TYR A 500 -11.94 18.00 33.59
C TYR A 500 -13.44 17.91 33.96
N LYS A 501 -13.83 18.44 35.13
CA LYS A 501 -15.24 18.52 35.53
C LYS A 501 -16.01 19.58 34.73
N GLN A 502 -15.41 20.76 34.54
CA GLN A 502 -16.00 21.87 33.78
C GLN A 502 -16.33 21.48 32.34
N TYR A 503 -15.48 20.69 31.70
CA TYR A 503 -15.64 20.24 30.32
C TYR A 503 -16.25 18.83 30.20
N SER A 504 -16.96 18.35 31.22
CA SER A 504 -17.52 16.99 31.27
C SER A 504 -18.45 16.66 30.09
N ASP A 505 -19.26 17.61 29.62
CA ASP A 505 -20.11 17.43 28.44
C ASP A 505 -19.29 17.20 27.17
N LYS A 506 -18.24 18.03 26.95
CA LYS A 506 -17.32 17.87 25.82
C LYS A 506 -16.54 16.57 25.91
N ILE A 507 -16.10 16.17 27.11
CA ILE A 507 -15.42 14.89 27.33
C ILE A 507 -16.34 13.71 27.01
N THR A 508 -17.62 13.79 27.38
CA THR A 508 -18.60 12.76 27.04
C THR A 508 -18.77 12.64 25.52
N LEU A 509 -18.74 13.76 24.81
CA LEU A 509 -18.74 13.76 23.34
C LEU A 509 -17.46 13.14 22.76
N LEU A 510 -16.28 13.48 23.29
CA LEU A 510 -15.00 12.89 22.91
C LEU A 510 -15.01 11.37 23.05
N LEU A 511 -15.55 10.85 24.15
CA LEU A 511 -15.67 9.41 24.40
C LEU A 511 -16.54 8.69 23.35
N LYS A 512 -17.62 9.33 22.87
CA LYS A 512 -18.45 8.79 21.78
C LYS A 512 -17.69 8.69 20.45
N LYS A 513 -16.64 9.49 20.27
CA LYS A 513 -15.77 9.53 19.08
C LYS A 513 -14.44 8.80 19.29
N ASN A 514 -14.36 7.93 20.31
CA ASN A 514 -13.16 7.16 20.68
C ASN A 514 -11.93 8.01 21.04
N ILE A 515 -12.13 9.21 21.56
CA ILE A 515 -11.06 10.08 22.05
C ILE A 515 -11.12 10.10 23.59
N TYR A 516 -10.02 9.68 24.22
CA TYR A 516 -9.92 9.47 25.66
C TYR A 516 -8.86 10.39 26.25
N LEU A 517 -9.29 11.28 27.14
CA LEU A 517 -8.43 12.19 27.89
C LEU A 517 -8.21 11.66 29.31
N SER A 518 -6.95 11.55 29.74
CA SER A 518 -6.59 11.24 31.13
C SER A 518 -7.22 12.26 32.08
N LYS A 519 -7.51 11.87 33.33
CA LYS A 519 -8.03 12.85 34.31
C LYS A 519 -6.94 13.86 34.68
N LEU A 520 -5.72 13.37 34.89
CA LEU A 520 -4.52 14.15 35.17
C LEU A 520 -3.42 13.82 34.16
N ASP A 521 -2.96 12.57 34.19
CA ASP A 521 -1.96 11.93 33.36
C ASP A 521 -2.08 10.39 33.54
N LEU A 522 -1.31 9.62 32.76
CA LEU A 522 -1.33 8.17 32.82
C LEU A 522 -0.98 7.60 34.21
N GLU A 523 0.04 8.14 34.88
CA GLU A 523 0.53 7.60 36.16
C GLU A 523 -0.51 7.73 37.26
N HIS A 524 -1.23 8.87 37.31
CA HIS A 524 -2.32 9.05 38.25
C HIS A 524 -3.53 8.18 37.89
N ASP A 525 -3.86 8.04 36.61
CA ASP A 525 -4.94 7.14 36.17
C ASP A 525 -4.63 5.69 36.58
N LEU A 526 -3.36 5.26 36.47
CA LEU A 526 -2.90 3.93 36.88
C LEU A 526 -2.94 3.75 38.41
N PHE A 527 -2.51 4.77 39.17
CA PHE A 527 -2.59 4.75 40.62
C PHE A 527 -4.03 4.70 41.14
N ASP A 528 -4.99 5.29 40.43
CA ASP A 528 -6.42 5.17 40.73
C ASP A 528 -6.91 3.72 40.57
N ALA A 529 -6.41 3.01 39.54
CA ALA A 529 -6.79 1.62 39.27
C ALA A 529 -6.12 0.59 40.21
N ILE A 530 -4.81 0.72 40.46
CA ILE A 530 -4.01 -0.30 41.18
C ILE A 530 -3.07 0.29 42.24
N GLY A 531 -3.40 1.44 42.83
CA GLY A 531 -2.49 2.19 43.71
C GLY A 531 -1.93 1.45 44.92
N LYS A 532 -2.67 0.47 45.49
CA LYS A 532 -2.14 -0.39 46.57
C LYS A 532 -0.97 -1.23 46.08
N ARG A 533 -1.16 -1.91 44.95
CA ARG A 533 -0.14 -2.74 44.30
C ARG A 533 1.07 -1.91 43.88
N MET A 534 0.85 -0.73 43.32
CA MET A 534 1.95 0.18 42.94
C MET A 534 2.81 0.59 44.13
N LYS A 535 2.22 0.81 45.32
CA LYS A 535 3.00 1.13 46.52
C LYS A 535 3.83 -0.05 47.03
N GLU A 536 3.32 -1.26 46.88
CA GLU A 536 4.04 -2.48 47.24
C GLU A 536 5.28 -2.68 46.35
N LEU A 537 5.14 -2.40 45.05
CA LEU A 537 6.19 -2.63 44.06
C LEU A 537 7.21 -1.49 43.97
N LEU A 538 6.75 -0.24 43.95
CA LEU A 538 7.57 0.95 43.64
C LEU A 538 7.84 1.83 44.89
N GLY A 539 7.31 1.45 46.04
CA GLY A 539 7.53 2.16 47.31
C GLY A 539 6.55 3.32 47.57
N PRO A 540 6.93 4.31 48.42
CA PRO A 540 5.98 5.23 49.05
C PRO A 540 5.39 6.30 48.12
N ASP A 541 6.10 6.72 47.07
CA ASP A 541 5.63 7.71 46.08
C ASP A 541 5.76 7.16 44.64
N PRO A 542 4.89 6.19 44.27
CA PRO A 542 5.01 5.47 43.01
C PRO A 542 4.76 6.36 41.79
N ILE A 543 3.93 7.40 41.93
CA ILE A 543 3.63 8.35 40.84
C ILE A 543 4.88 9.15 40.49
N LYS A 544 5.53 9.74 41.50
CA LYS A 544 6.75 10.53 41.27
C LYS A 544 7.86 9.65 40.71
N TYR A 545 8.01 8.44 41.25
CA TYR A 545 8.96 7.46 40.74
C TYR A 545 8.73 7.23 39.24
N LEU A 546 7.50 6.91 38.81
CA LEU A 546 7.21 6.76 37.38
C LEU A 546 7.52 8.03 36.57
N GLN A 547 7.21 9.22 37.09
CA GLN A 547 7.41 10.48 36.35
C GLN A 547 8.89 10.86 36.14
N ASP A 548 9.81 10.44 37.03
CA ASP A 548 11.24 10.81 36.94
C ASP A 548 11.94 10.18 35.72
N HIS A 549 11.68 8.90 35.42
CA HIS A 549 12.18 8.20 34.23
C HIS A 549 11.06 7.36 33.58
N LYS A 550 10.06 8.06 33.02
CA LYS A 550 8.77 7.51 32.54
C LYS A 550 8.86 6.16 31.83
N LEU A 551 9.68 6.02 30.80
CA LEU A 551 9.78 4.75 30.05
C LEU A 551 10.42 3.62 30.87
N LEU A 552 11.59 3.86 31.46
CA LEU A 552 12.34 2.83 32.19
C LEU A 552 11.57 2.32 33.40
N ASN A 553 10.97 3.24 34.15
CA ASN A 553 10.24 2.93 35.36
C ASN A 553 8.89 2.27 35.03
N MET A 554 8.30 2.57 33.86
CA MET A 554 7.12 1.84 33.37
C MET A 554 7.47 0.40 33.01
N ILE A 555 8.62 0.15 32.36
CA ILE A 555 9.10 -1.21 32.06
C ILE A 555 9.27 -2.02 33.35
N GLU A 556 9.89 -1.43 34.38
CA GLU A 556 10.07 -2.08 35.68
C GLU A 556 8.72 -2.47 36.30
N LEU A 557 7.74 -1.55 36.29
CA LEU A 557 6.39 -1.86 36.76
C LEU A 557 5.75 -3.00 35.96
N THR A 558 5.82 -2.96 34.62
CA THR A 558 5.17 -3.96 33.77
C THR A 558 5.70 -5.38 33.97
N ASN A 559 6.97 -5.54 34.38
CA ASN A 559 7.54 -6.86 34.67
C ASN A 559 6.94 -7.50 35.92
N GLU A 560 6.44 -6.70 36.86
CA GLU A 560 5.91 -7.14 38.16
C GLU A 560 4.37 -7.20 38.20
N LEU A 561 3.70 -6.72 37.15
CA LEU A 561 2.24 -6.77 37.02
C LEU A 561 1.75 -8.20 36.79
N THR A 562 0.79 -8.62 37.63
CA THR A 562 0.12 -9.91 37.46
C THR A 562 -1.08 -9.82 36.52
N LYS A 563 -1.61 -10.96 36.08
CA LYS A 563 -2.85 -11.01 35.29
C LYS A 563 -4.04 -10.36 36.01
N ASP A 564 -4.16 -10.54 37.33
CA ASP A 564 -5.23 -9.91 38.12
C ASP A 564 -5.11 -8.38 38.15
N ASP A 565 -3.87 -7.87 38.24
CA ASP A 565 -3.60 -6.43 38.13
C ASP A 565 -4.03 -5.90 36.75
N CYS A 566 -3.66 -6.60 35.67
CA CYS A 566 -4.02 -6.21 34.30
C CYS A 566 -5.55 -6.21 34.08
N VAL A 567 -6.25 -7.22 34.61
CA VAL A 567 -7.73 -7.28 34.57
C VAL A 567 -8.36 -6.12 35.35
N LYS A 568 -7.80 -5.75 36.50
CA LYS A 568 -8.28 -4.57 37.25
C LYS A 568 -8.08 -3.28 36.46
N ILE A 569 -6.93 -3.11 35.80
CA ILE A 569 -6.64 -1.93 35.00
C ILE A 569 -7.62 -1.81 33.83
N ILE A 570 -7.76 -2.83 32.99
CA ILE A 570 -8.59 -2.76 31.77
C ILE A 570 -10.09 -2.57 32.07
N LYS A 571 -10.58 -3.11 33.20
CA LYS A 571 -11.97 -2.91 33.67
C LYS A 571 -12.20 -1.51 34.23
N HIS A 572 -11.14 -0.80 34.61
CA HIS A 572 -11.25 0.53 35.18
C HIS A 572 -11.77 1.54 34.12
N PRO A 573 -12.70 2.46 34.47
CA PRO A 573 -13.29 3.40 33.52
C PRO A 573 -12.28 4.28 32.76
N LEU A 574 -11.15 4.61 33.39
CA LEU A 574 -10.09 5.46 32.79
C LEU A 574 -9.30 4.74 31.67
N PHE A 575 -9.36 3.40 31.61
CA PHE A 575 -8.67 2.58 30.60
C PHE A 575 -9.64 1.99 29.58
N LYS A 576 -10.86 2.54 29.47
CA LYS A 576 -11.87 2.14 28.48
C LYS A 576 -11.36 2.17 27.03
N ALA A 577 -10.34 2.98 26.73
CA ALA A 577 -9.67 2.99 25.43
C ALA A 577 -9.17 1.59 25.02
N LEU A 578 -8.60 0.82 25.96
CA LEU A 578 -8.07 -0.52 25.72
C LEU A 578 -9.18 -1.51 25.36
N ARG A 579 -10.32 -1.44 26.04
CA ARG A 579 -11.48 -2.29 25.75
C ARG A 579 -12.05 -2.08 24.35
N LYS A 580 -11.89 -0.88 23.77
CA LYS A 580 -12.29 -0.63 22.38
C LYS A 580 -11.36 -1.25 21.34
N LEU A 581 -10.11 -1.53 21.72
CA LEU A 581 -9.16 -2.21 20.84
C LEU A 581 -9.48 -3.71 20.72
N VAL A 582 -10.08 -4.30 21.75
CA VAL A 582 -10.44 -5.72 21.84
C VAL A 582 -11.89 -5.96 21.35
N PRO A 583 -12.28 -7.18 20.91
CA PRO A 583 -13.69 -7.52 20.68
C PRO A 583 -14.57 -7.32 21.93
N HIS A 584 -15.88 -7.24 21.72
CA HIS A 584 -16.89 -6.87 22.74
C HIS A 584 -16.98 -7.78 23.99
N GLU A 585 -16.17 -8.83 24.10
CA GLU A 585 -16.19 -9.78 25.21
C GLU A 585 -15.62 -9.22 26.54
N LEU A 586 -15.14 -7.97 26.56
CA LEU A 586 -14.60 -7.29 27.75
C LEU A 586 -15.42 -6.08 28.23
N ASP A 587 -16.55 -5.75 27.58
CA ASP A 587 -17.37 -4.58 27.94
C ASP A 587 -18.25 -4.79 29.18
#